data_AF-A0A1Q7DGA4-F1
#
_entry.id   AF-A0A1Q7DGA4-F1
#
_cell.length_a   1.000
_cell.length_b   1.000
_cell.length_c   1.000
_cell.angle_alpha   90.00
_cell.angle_beta   90.00
_cell.angle_gamma   90.00
#
_symmetry.space_group_name_H-M   'P 1'
#
loop_
_entity.id
_entity.type
_entity.pdbx_description
1 polymer ?
#
loop_
_entity_poly.entity_id
_entity_poly.type
_entity_poly.pdbx_seq_one_letter_code
_entity_poly.pdbx_strand_id
1 'polypeptide(L)' 'MNAVIGLALAAVCVFTTTAGAAGPDFTALGFQAYEPPKPAPAFALPDLDGKTTRLEDFRGKVLLLFYWATW' A
#
# COMPACT_ATOMS: atom_id res chain seq x y z
N MET A 1 47.65 1.03 -0.21
CA MET A 1 46.75 0.60 -1.30
C MET A 1 45.44 -0.04 -0.81
N ASN A 2 45.23 -0.19 0.51
CA ASN A 2 44.10 -0.95 1.06
C ASN A 2 42.97 -0.05 1.62
N ALA A 3 43.24 1.26 1.77
CA ALA A 3 42.27 2.24 2.28
C ALA A 3 41.27 2.72 1.21
N VAL A 4 41.67 2.70 -0.07
CA VAL A 4 40.85 3.17 -1.20
C VAL A 4 39.73 2.17 -1.53
N ILE A 5 39.98 0.87 -1.28
CA ILE A 5 38.98 -0.21 -1.48
C ILE A 5 37.89 -0.15 -0.39
N GLY A 6 38.24 0.23 0.85
CA GLY A 6 37.27 0.37 1.94
C GLY A 6 36.28 1.53 1.74
N LEU A 7 36.72 2.63 1.10
CA LEU A 7 35.87 3.78 0.83
C LEU A 7 34.86 3.51 -0.31
N ALA A 8 35.22 2.66 -1.26
CA ALA A 8 34.34 2.27 -2.37
C ALA A 8 33.15 1.40 -1.89
N LEU A 9 33.34 0.54 -0.90
CA LEU A 9 32.26 -0.27 -0.31
C LEU A 9 31.29 0.56 0.55
N ALA A 10 31.79 1.57 1.26
CA ALA A 10 30.96 2.48 2.04
C ALA A 10 30.07 3.38 1.15
N ALA A 11 30.53 3.73 -0.06
CA ALA A 11 29.76 4.53 -1.01
C ALA A 11 28.59 3.76 -1.67
N VAL A 12 28.68 2.43 -1.77
CA VAL A 12 27.62 1.59 -2.37
C VAL A 12 26.44 1.38 -1.43
N CYS A 13 26.64 1.45 -0.10
CA CYS A 13 25.58 1.25 0.89
C CYS A 13 24.68 2.49 1.12
N VAL A 14 25.11 3.68 0.69
CA VAL A 14 24.34 4.93 0.92
C VAL A 14 23.30 5.19 -0.19
N PHE A 15 23.33 4.41 -1.28
CA PHE A 15 22.36 4.47 -2.37
C PHE A 15 21.25 3.42 -2.30
N THR A 16 20.95 2.87 -1.12
CA THR A 16 19.61 2.30 -0.91
C THR A 16 18.64 3.46 -0.80
N THR A 17 18.33 4.09 -1.94
CA THR A 17 17.19 4.97 -2.07
C THR A 17 16.03 4.22 -1.45
N THR A 18 15.49 4.76 -0.35
CA THR A 18 14.14 4.45 0.06
C THR A 18 13.27 4.90 -1.10
N ALA A 19 13.05 4.00 -2.06
CA ALA A 19 11.90 4.05 -2.92
C ALA A 19 10.75 3.96 -1.92
N GLY A 20 10.28 5.12 -1.46
CA GLY A 20 9.00 5.22 -0.80
C GLY A 20 8.07 4.44 -1.71
N ALA A 21 7.47 3.38 -1.18
CA ALA A 21 6.52 2.58 -1.92
C ALA A 21 5.35 3.52 -2.21
N ALA A 22 5.50 4.32 -3.28
CA ALA A 22 4.42 5.03 -3.89
C ALA A 22 3.45 3.92 -4.25
N GLY A 23 2.32 3.89 -3.53
CA GLY A 23 1.23 3.02 -3.89
C GLY A 23 0.86 3.27 -5.36
N PRO A 24 0.10 2.37 -5.97
CA PRO A 24 -0.29 2.56 -7.36
C PRO A 24 -0.96 3.93 -7.54
N ASP A 25 -0.57 4.65 -8.59
CA ASP A 25 -1.21 5.92 -8.93
C ASP A 25 -2.56 5.64 -9.59
N PHE A 26 -3.64 6.00 -8.90
CA PHE A 26 -5.01 5.85 -9.37
C PHE A 26 -5.58 7.13 -9.99
N THR A 27 -4.83 8.22 -10.06
CA THR A 27 -5.30 9.51 -10.60
C THR A 27 -5.64 9.39 -12.09
N ALA A 28 -4.90 8.58 -12.85
CA ALA A 28 -5.21 8.29 -14.26
C ALA A 28 -6.58 7.61 -14.46
N LEU A 29 -7.10 6.92 -13.43
CA LEU A 29 -8.41 6.27 -13.41
C LEU A 29 -9.51 7.20 -12.86
N GLY A 30 -9.20 8.44 -12.53
CA GLY A 30 -10.14 9.43 -12.01
C GLY A 30 -10.38 9.35 -10.49
N PHE A 31 -9.63 8.53 -9.75
CA PHE A 31 -9.73 8.50 -8.30
C PHE A 31 -9.04 9.71 -7.66
N GLN A 32 -9.65 10.24 -6.60
CA GLN A 32 -9.07 11.31 -5.79
C GLN A 32 -8.54 10.71 -4.49
N ALA A 33 -7.25 10.89 -4.22
CA ALA A 33 -6.68 10.51 -2.94
C ALA A 33 -7.21 11.44 -1.84
N TYR A 34 -7.46 10.87 -0.67
CA TYR A 34 -7.81 11.67 0.50
C TYR A 34 -6.53 12.24 1.12
N GLU A 35 -6.45 13.57 1.26
CA GLU A 35 -5.28 14.27 1.81
C GLU A 35 -5.67 15.02 3.11
N PRO A 36 -5.02 14.73 4.26
CA PRO A 36 -3.98 13.71 4.45
C PRO A 36 -4.56 12.29 4.41
N PRO A 37 -3.76 11.27 4.04
CA PRO A 37 -4.22 9.89 4.00
C PRO A 37 -4.87 9.46 5.32
N LYS A 38 -6.14 9.03 5.24
CA LYS A 38 -6.88 8.55 6.40
C LYS A 38 -7.01 7.03 6.34
N PRO A 39 -6.64 6.31 7.41
CA PRO A 39 -6.89 4.87 7.49
C PRO A 39 -8.39 4.57 7.33
N ALA A 40 -8.71 3.57 6.52
CA ALA A 40 -10.06 3.05 6.44
C ALA A 40 -10.50 2.54 7.83
N PRO A 41 -11.73 2.85 8.29
CA PRO A 41 -12.26 2.34 9.55
C PRO A 41 -12.25 0.82 9.57
N ALA A 42 -11.91 0.23 10.71
CA ALA A 42 -12.03 -1.21 10.89
C ALA A 42 -13.52 -1.61 10.82
N PHE A 43 -13.82 -2.64 10.05
CA PHE A 43 -15.15 -3.26 10.02
C PHE A 43 -15.04 -4.77 9.82
N ALA A 44 -16.10 -5.45 10.24
CA ALA A 44 -16.34 -6.86 10.01
C ALA A 44 -17.79 -7.01 9.55
N LEU A 45 -17.99 -7.64 8.39
CA LEU A 45 -19.31 -7.84 7.79
C LEU A 45 -19.46 -9.30 7.38
N PRO A 46 -20.67 -9.88 7.46
CA PRO A 46 -20.94 -11.15 6.80
C PRO A 46 -20.78 -10.98 5.28
N ASP A 47 -20.13 -11.94 4.65
CA ASP A 47 -20.15 -12.07 3.20
C ASP A 47 -21.47 -12.70 2.72
N LEU A 48 -21.54 -13.00 1.41
CA LEU A 48 -22.74 -13.58 0.79
C LEU A 48 -23.03 -15.01 1.28
N ASP A 49 -22.03 -15.71 1.82
CA ASP A 49 -22.16 -17.06 2.39
C ASP A 49 -22.39 -17.03 3.92
N GLY A 50 -22.50 -15.83 4.50
CA GLY A 50 -22.71 -15.61 5.93
C GLY A 50 -21.44 -15.70 6.79
N LYS A 51 -20.26 -15.88 6.17
CA LYS A 51 -18.99 -15.89 6.89
C LYS A 51 -18.55 -14.45 7.19
N THR A 52 -18.09 -14.22 8.42
CA THR A 52 -17.53 -12.91 8.79
C THR A 52 -16.21 -12.65 8.06
N THR A 53 -16.19 -11.57 7.27
CA THR A 53 -15.02 -11.05 6.56
C THR A 53 -14.58 -9.73 7.22
N ARG A 54 -13.27 -9.59 7.49
CA ARG A 54 -12.71 -8.43 8.20
C ARG A 54 -11.80 -7.64 7.26
N LEU A 55 -11.81 -6.31 7.36
CA LEU A 55 -10.95 -5.47 6.51
C LEU A 55 -9.45 -5.77 6.69
N GLU A 56 -9.05 -6.19 7.90
CA GLU A 56 -7.65 -6.50 8.20
C GLU A 56 -7.11 -7.76 7.49
N ASP A 57 -7.99 -8.65 7.05
CA ASP A 57 -7.59 -9.86 6.32
C ASP A 57 -7.02 -9.53 4.93
N PHE A 58 -7.22 -8.30 4.44
CA PHE A 58 -6.78 -7.80 3.13
C PHE A 58 -5.61 -6.81 3.19
N ARG A 59 -4.89 -6.72 4.31
CA ARG A 59 -3.71 -5.84 4.41
C ARG A 59 -2.70 -6.15 3.29
N GLY A 60 -2.10 -5.09 2.73
CA GLY A 60 -1.17 -5.17 1.61
C GLY A 60 -1.83 -5.35 0.24
N LYS A 61 -3.16 -5.44 0.17
CA LYS A 61 -3.92 -5.46 -1.09
C LYS A 61 -4.61 -4.10 -1.29
N VAL A 62 -4.72 -3.70 -2.55
CA VAL A 62 -5.61 -2.60 -2.96
C VAL A 62 -7.03 -3.17 -3.06
N LEU A 63 -8.00 -2.52 -2.42
CA LEU A 63 -9.39 -2.92 -2.44
C LEU A 63 -10.27 -1.80 -3.02
N LEU A 64 -11.24 -2.17 -3.84
CA LEU A 64 -12.31 -1.30 -4.31
C LEU A 64 -13.61 -1.72 -3.65
N LEU A 65 -14.23 -0.82 -2.88
CA LEU A 65 -15.52 -1.08 -2.26
C LEU A 65 -16.63 -0.73 -3.25
N PHE A 66 -17.42 -1.72 -3.64
CA PHE A 66 -18.50 -1.57 -4.61
C PHE A 66 -19.86 -1.73 -3.93
N TYR A 67 -20.67 -0.67 -3.96
CA TYR A 67 -22.05 -0.67 -3.43
C TYR A 67 -23.03 -0.93 -4.57
N TRP A 68 -23.88 -1.96 -4.44
CA TRP A 68 -24.82 -2.36 -5.49
C TRP A 68 -26.12 -2.94 -4.91
N ALA A 69 -27.16 -3.02 -5.73
CA ALA A 69 -28.46 -3.61 -5.40
C ALA A 69 -29.17 -4.12 -6.67
N THR A 70 -30.11 -5.07 -6.53
CA THR A 70 -30.80 -5.79 -7.62
C THR A 70 -32.19 -5.26 -8.00
N TRP A 71 -32.58 -4.10 -7.47
CA TRP A 71 -33.87 -3.44 -7.72
C TRP A 71 -34.38 -3.55 -9.17
#